data_AF-A0A6I3FIM4-F1
#
_entry.id   AF-A0A6I3FIM4-F1
#
_cell.length_a   1.000
_cell.length_b   1.000
_cell.length_c   1.000
_cell.angle_alpha   90.00
_cell.angle_beta   90.00
_cell.angle_gamma   90.00
#
_symmetry.space_group_name_H-M   'P 1'
#
loop_
_entity.id
_entity.type
_entity.pdbx_description
1 polymer ?
#
loop_
_entity_poly.entity_id
_entity_poly.type
_entity_poly.pdbx_seq_one_letter_code
_entity_poly.pdbx_strand_id
1 'polypeptide(L)'
;MLIQRLIRSLAFTSLFTLSMALAHLIGGGALTVTLFAPALFICSAFFLFIKAPNEFSGPALASLLLIFQIGGHLCFTMPHSDTRMSIAHAIAVFLSFHLVRHFEELIARIELFITQTITFTPIKLVDFVKLGFFSRIWCINSEILASHLFERAPPASAAA
;
A
#
# COMPACT_ATOMS: atom_id res chain seq x y z
N MET A 1 -19.99 -3.08 5.85
CA MET A 1 -19.18 -1.91 5.44
C MET A 1 -18.19 -1.44 6.53
N LEU A 2 -18.60 -1.20 7.78
CA LEU A 2 -17.69 -0.73 8.85
C LEU A 2 -16.52 -1.68 9.16
N ILE A 3 -16.80 -2.98 9.29
CA ILE A 3 -15.77 -3.99 9.57
C ILE A 3 -14.72 -4.06 8.45
N GLN A 4 -15.14 -3.99 7.18
CA GLN A 4 -14.22 -3.97 6.04
C GLN A 4 -13.33 -2.73 6.03
N ARG A 5 -13.90 -1.54 6.31
CA ARG A 5 -13.11 -0.29 6.46
C ARG A 5 -12.09 -0.41 7.60
N LEU A 6 -12.50 -0.99 8.73
CA LEU A 6 -11.60 -1.21 9.87
C LEU A 6 -10.45 -2.16 9.49
N ILE A 7 -10.75 -3.33 8.94
CA ILE A 7 -9.74 -4.32 8.51
C ILE A 7 -8.77 -3.68 7.50
N ARG A 8 -9.29 -2.96 6.51
CA ARG A 8 -8.49 -2.28 5.49
C ARG A 8 -7.59 -1.20 6.10
N SER A 9 -8.13 -0.37 6.99
CA SER A 9 -7.35 0.67 7.68
C SER A 9 -6.21 0.07 8.52
N LEU A 10 -6.46 -1.03 9.23
CA LEU A 10 -5.46 -1.75 10.02
C LEU A 10 -4.39 -2.40 9.14
N ALA A 11 -4.78 -2.96 8.00
CA ALA A 11 -3.85 -3.56 7.04
C ALA A 11 -2.91 -2.51 6.45
N PHE A 12 -3.43 -1.35 5.99
CA PHE A 12 -2.60 -0.27 5.48
C PHE A 12 -1.72 0.37 6.53
N THR A 13 -2.24 0.53 7.75
CA THR A 13 -1.44 1.03 8.86
C THR A 13 -0.28 0.07 9.16
N SER A 14 -0.53 -1.23 9.19
CA SER A 14 0.51 -2.24 9.36
C SER A 14 1.55 -2.19 8.25
N LEU A 15 1.14 -1.94 6.99
CA LEU A 15 2.07 -1.73 5.88
C LEU A 15 2.93 -0.47 6.07
N PHE A 16 2.36 0.63 6.58
CA PHE A 16 3.11 1.85 6.86
C PHE A 16 4.11 1.63 8.01
N THR A 17 3.73 0.91 9.06
CA THR A 17 4.65 0.55 10.15
C THR A 17 5.73 -0.43 9.69
N LEU A 18 5.40 -1.38 8.81
CA LEU A 18 6.37 -2.30 8.22
C LEU A 18 7.39 -1.54 7.36
N SER A 19 6.93 -0.54 6.59
CA SER A 19 7.78 0.38 5.83
C SER A 19 8.82 1.07 6.72
N MET A 20 8.40 1.53 7.91
CA MET A 20 9.28 2.13 8.89
C MET A 20 10.32 1.15 9.42
N ALA A 21 9.88 -0.04 9.82
CA ALA A 21 10.78 -1.07 10.32
C ALA A 21 11.81 -1.47 9.25
N LEU A 22 11.39 -1.54 7.99
CA LEU A 22 12.25 -1.85 6.86
C LEU A 22 13.29 -0.73 6.60
N ALA A 23 12.88 0.54 6.70
CA ALA A 23 13.82 1.67 6.63
C ALA A 23 14.89 1.57 7.73
N HIS A 24 14.50 1.31 8.97
CA HIS A 24 15.44 1.15 10.08
C HIS A 24 16.36 -0.06 9.88
N LEU A 25 15.84 -1.20 9.43
CA LEU A 25 16.67 -2.38 9.15
C LEU A 25 17.72 -2.12 8.05
N ILE A 26 17.32 -1.51 6.93
CA ILE A 26 18.24 -1.19 5.82
C ILE A 26 19.26 -0.13 6.25
N GLY A 27 18.79 0.87 7.01
CA GLY A 27 19.61 1.93 7.57
C GLY A 27 20.61 1.45 8.63
N GLY A 28 20.51 0.20 9.11
CA GLY A 28 21.37 -0.35 10.17
C GLY A 28 20.94 0.07 11.58
N GLY A 29 19.67 0.41 11.74
CA GLY A 29 19.04 0.85 12.97
C GLY A 29 18.46 -0.26 13.83
N ALA A 30 18.26 0.07 15.11
CA ALA A 30 17.58 -0.80 16.05
C ALA A 30 16.06 -0.76 15.85
N LEU A 31 15.41 -1.91 16.04
CA LEU A 31 13.94 -2.06 16.03
C LEU A 31 13.31 -1.88 17.42
N THR A 32 13.98 -1.15 18.30
CA THR A 32 13.49 -0.88 19.65
C THR A 32 12.39 0.17 19.59
N VAL A 33 11.16 -0.30 19.76
CA VAL A 33 9.94 0.49 19.60
C VAL A 33 9.71 1.38 20.83
N THR A 34 9.40 2.66 20.62
CA THR A 34 9.09 3.61 21.69
C THR A 34 7.60 3.56 22.07
N LEU A 35 7.25 4.14 23.23
CA LEU A 35 5.86 4.32 23.65
C LEU A 35 5.04 5.23 22.70
N PHE A 36 5.70 5.93 21.77
CA PHE A 36 5.03 6.73 20.74
C PHE A 36 4.45 5.87 19.62
N ALA A 37 4.96 4.66 19.40
CA ALA A 37 4.53 3.80 18.28
C ALA A 37 3.06 3.38 18.31
N PRO A 38 2.49 2.97 19.47
CA PRO A 38 1.07 2.65 19.55
C PRO A 38 0.19 3.88 19.24
N ALA A 39 0.59 5.07 19.69
CA ALA A 39 -0.14 6.30 19.43
C ALA A 39 -0.13 6.64 17.94
N LEU A 40 1.04 6.60 17.29
CA LEU A 40 1.13 6.81 15.85
C LEU A 40 0.31 5.78 15.08
N PHE A 41 0.40 4.50 15.45
CA PHE A 41 -0.36 3.41 14.83
C PHE A 41 -1.87 3.68 14.90
N ILE A 42 -2.41 4.03 16.07
CA ILE A 42 -3.82 4.34 16.25
C ILE A 42 -4.22 5.56 15.40
N CYS A 43 -3.41 6.62 15.39
CA CYS A 43 -3.68 7.81 14.59
C CYS A 43 -3.69 7.50 13.09
N SER A 44 -2.73 6.70 12.58
CA SER A 44 -2.73 6.24 11.18
C SER A 44 -3.96 5.39 10.85
N ALA A 45 -4.32 4.46 11.73
CA ALA A 45 -5.49 3.61 11.52
C ALA A 45 -6.78 4.42 11.48
N PHE A 46 -6.93 5.37 12.41
CA PHE A 46 -8.08 6.27 12.43
C PHE A 46 -8.15 7.17 11.17
N PHE A 47 -7.01 7.73 10.75
CA PHE A 47 -6.95 8.54 9.54
C PHE A 47 -7.34 7.75 8.29
N LEU A 48 -6.75 6.55 8.11
CA LEU A 48 -7.03 5.66 6.98
C LEU A 48 -8.42 5.02 7.04
N PHE A 49 -9.02 4.95 8.23
CA PHE A 49 -10.42 4.59 8.40
C PHE A 49 -11.33 5.67 7.83
N ILE A 50 -11.02 6.95 8.08
CA ILE A 50 -11.78 8.09 7.53
C ILE A 50 -11.59 8.19 6.02
N LYS A 51 -10.35 8.15 5.54
CA LYS A 51 -9.99 8.38 4.14
C LYS A 51 -9.12 7.25 3.58
N ALA A 52 -9.64 6.50 2.62
CA ALA A 52 -8.93 5.35 2.07
C ALA A 52 -7.78 5.77 1.13
N PRO A 53 -6.69 4.98 1.03
CA PRO A 53 -5.54 5.29 0.17
C PRO A 53 -5.89 5.53 -1.31
N ASN A 54 -6.93 4.87 -1.85
CA ASN A 54 -7.39 5.05 -3.22
C ASN A 54 -8.02 6.43 -3.49
N GLU A 55 -8.42 7.16 -2.47
CA GLU A 55 -8.97 8.53 -2.58
C GLU A 55 -7.89 9.61 -2.71
N PHE A 56 -6.62 9.23 -2.57
CA PHE A 56 -5.50 10.15 -2.73
C PHE A 56 -4.93 10.08 -4.15
N SER A 57 -4.60 11.24 -4.72
CA SER A 57 -3.76 11.33 -5.91
C SER A 57 -2.35 10.78 -5.60
N GLY A 58 -1.58 10.41 -6.63
CA GLY A 58 -0.22 9.89 -6.47
C GLY A 58 0.65 10.76 -5.54
N PRO A 59 0.79 12.07 -5.82
CA PRO A 59 1.58 12.97 -4.98
C PRO A 59 1.06 13.10 -3.55
N ALA A 60 -0.27 13.10 -3.35
CA ALA A 60 -0.87 13.21 -2.03
C ALA A 60 -0.61 11.95 -1.18
N LEU A 61 -0.67 10.75 -1.78
CA LEU A 61 -0.35 9.50 -1.10
C LEU A 61 1.15 9.42 -0.74
N ALA A 62 2.03 9.85 -1.64
CA ALA A 62 3.47 9.91 -1.37
C ALA A 62 3.79 10.87 -0.21
N SER A 63 3.13 12.04 -0.18
CA SER A 63 3.27 13.01 0.91
C SER A 63 2.79 12.44 2.24
N LEU A 64 1.68 11.71 2.24
CA LEU A 64 1.16 11.03 3.42
C LEU A 64 2.16 10.01 3.96
N LEU A 65 2.74 9.18 3.07
CA LEU A 65 3.77 8.21 3.43
C LEU A 65 5.01 8.89 4.01
N LEU A 66 5.43 10.03 3.45
CA LEU A 66 6.54 10.82 3.99
C LEU A 66 6.26 11.34 5.40
N ILE A 67 5.06 11.87 5.65
CA ILE A 67 4.65 12.32 6.99
C ILE A 67 4.68 11.16 7.99
N PHE A 68 4.15 10.00 7.61
CA PHE A 68 4.22 8.81 8.46
C PHE A 68 5.64 8.28 8.62
N GLN A 69 6.51 8.52 7.64
CA GLN A 69 7.92 8.14 7.75
C GLN A 69 8.70 9.02 8.71
N ILE A 70 8.45 10.34 8.67
CA ILE A 70 9.01 11.30 9.63
C ILE A 70 8.47 11.01 11.04
N GLY A 71 7.15 10.87 11.18
CA GLY A 71 6.53 10.56 12.47
C GLY A 71 6.96 9.19 13.00
N GLY A 72 7.05 8.20 12.12
CA GLY A 72 7.47 6.85 12.43
C GLY A 72 8.92 6.76 12.87
N HIS A 73 9.80 7.67 12.42
CA HIS A 73 11.19 7.71 12.88
C HIS A 73 11.27 7.91 14.39
N LEU A 74 10.32 8.65 14.98
CA LEU A 74 10.20 8.84 16.44
C LEU A 74 9.67 7.58 17.16
N CYS A 75 9.11 6.63 16.42
CA CYS A 75 8.64 5.35 16.98
C CYS A 75 9.78 4.36 17.23
N PHE A 76 10.99 4.63 16.75
CA PHE A 76 12.15 3.76 16.93
C PHE A 76 13.25 4.51 17.66
N THR A 77 13.84 3.90 18.69
CA THR A 77 15.00 4.51 19.34
C THR A 77 16.22 4.36 18.44
N MET A 78 16.66 5.48 17.88
CA MET A 78 17.93 5.51 17.15
C MET A 78 18.67 6.83 17.43
N PRO A 79 19.98 6.77 17.78
CA PRO A 79 20.70 7.95 18.23
C PRO A 79 21.10 8.90 17.09
N HIS A 80 21.07 8.48 15.83
CA HIS A 80 21.59 9.25 14.71
C HIS A 80 20.68 9.19 13.47
N SER A 81 20.42 10.35 12.88
CA SER A 81 19.82 10.51 11.55
C SER A 81 20.94 10.89 10.57
N ASP A 82 21.57 9.89 9.98
CA ASP A 82 22.66 10.07 9.00
C ASP A 82 22.13 9.98 7.55
N THR A 83 23.00 10.27 6.58
CA THR A 83 22.64 10.21 5.15
C THR A 83 22.18 8.81 4.74
N ARG A 84 22.77 7.75 5.32
CA ARG A 84 22.38 6.37 5.06
C ARG A 84 20.95 6.11 5.53
N MET A 85 20.59 6.56 6.74
CA MET A 85 19.23 6.46 7.27
C MET A 85 18.24 7.21 6.38
N SER A 86 18.59 8.42 5.96
CA SER A 86 17.74 9.24 5.07
C SER A 86 17.48 8.54 3.72
N ILE A 87 18.52 7.94 3.12
CA ILE A 87 18.38 7.15 1.89
C ILE A 87 17.52 5.90 2.14
N ALA A 88 17.69 5.22 3.27
CA ALA A 88 16.89 4.04 3.61
C ALA A 88 15.39 4.38 3.76
N HIS A 89 15.06 5.52 4.39
CA HIS A 89 13.69 6.02 4.45
C HIS A 89 13.15 6.38 3.05
N ALA A 90 13.96 7.01 2.19
CA ALA A 90 13.53 7.32 0.82
C ALA A 90 13.22 6.06 0.00
N ILE A 91 14.07 5.03 0.10
CA ILE A 91 13.83 3.72 -0.54
C ILE A 91 12.56 3.07 0.03
N ALA A 92 12.40 3.08 1.36
CA ALA A 92 11.22 2.51 2.01
C ALA A 92 9.93 3.23 1.59
N VAL A 93 9.93 4.56 1.50
CA VAL A 93 8.81 5.37 1.00
C VAL A 93 8.45 4.94 -0.43
N PHE A 94 9.45 4.83 -1.31
CA PHE A 94 9.24 4.42 -2.69
C PHE A 94 8.61 3.02 -2.79
N LEU A 95 9.20 2.04 -2.11
CA LEU A 95 8.68 0.67 -2.07
C LEU A 95 7.25 0.62 -1.50
N SER A 96 6.99 1.41 -0.48
CA SER A 96 5.70 1.39 0.22
C SER A 96 4.62 2.09 -0.56
N PHE A 97 4.95 3.14 -1.30
CA PHE A 97 4.04 3.76 -2.24
C PHE A 97 3.52 2.74 -3.26
N HIS A 98 4.44 1.98 -3.88
CA HIS A 98 4.07 0.93 -4.83
C HIS A 98 3.29 -0.20 -4.15
N LEU A 99 3.74 -0.66 -2.99
CA LEU A 99 3.09 -1.74 -2.26
C LEU A 99 1.65 -1.37 -1.87
N VAL A 100 1.44 -0.16 -1.35
CA VAL A 100 0.11 0.34 -0.96
C VAL A 100 -0.79 0.46 -2.18
N ARG A 101 -0.28 0.99 -3.31
CA ARG A 101 -1.03 1.07 -4.56
C ARG A 101 -1.43 -0.29 -5.12
N HIS A 102 -0.51 -1.25 -5.13
CA HIS A 102 -0.79 -2.60 -5.62
C HIS A 102 -1.72 -3.37 -4.68
N PHE A 103 -1.58 -3.20 -3.37
CA PHE A 103 -2.45 -3.83 -2.39
C PHE A 103 -3.88 -3.28 -2.48
N GLU A 104 -4.03 -1.98 -2.67
CA GLU A 104 -5.31 -1.34 -3.01
C GLU A 104 -5.96 -1.94 -4.26
N GLU A 105 -5.18 -2.07 -5.34
CA GLU A 105 -5.67 -2.64 -6.60
C GLU A 105 -6.07 -4.11 -6.44
N LEU A 106 -5.30 -4.88 -5.68
CA LEU A 106 -5.61 -6.27 -5.35
C LEU A 106 -6.93 -6.37 -4.56
N ILE A 107 -7.13 -5.53 -3.54
CA ILE A 107 -8.38 -5.48 -2.78
C ILE A 107 -9.55 -5.19 -3.71
N ALA A 108 -9.45 -4.18 -4.57
CA ALA A 108 -10.52 -3.84 -5.50
C ALA A 108 -10.86 -5.00 -6.46
N ARG A 109 -9.85 -5.71 -6.98
CA ARG A 109 -10.05 -6.88 -7.85
C ARG A 109 -10.68 -8.05 -7.10
N ILE A 110 -10.27 -8.31 -5.86
CA ILE A 110 -10.85 -9.35 -5.01
C ILE A 110 -12.30 -9.01 -4.66
N GLU A 111 -12.60 -7.75 -4.32
CA GLU A 111 -13.97 -7.31 -4.04
C GLU A 111 -14.88 -7.51 -5.25
N LEU A 112 -14.41 -7.17 -6.46
CA LEU A 112 -15.15 -7.46 -7.70
C LEU A 112 -15.35 -8.97 -7.90
N PHE A 113 -14.31 -9.77 -7.73
CA PHE A 113 -14.39 -11.23 -7.87
C PHE A 113 -15.38 -11.85 -6.88
N ILE A 114 -15.30 -11.48 -5.61
CA ILE A 114 -16.21 -11.97 -4.57
C ILE A 114 -17.65 -11.54 -4.86
N THR A 115 -17.86 -10.28 -5.25
CA THR A 115 -19.20 -9.76 -5.57
C THR A 115 -19.82 -10.52 -6.75
N GLN A 116 -19.03 -10.75 -7.81
CA GLN A 116 -19.44 -11.54 -8.97
C GLN A 116 -19.65 -13.02 -8.61
N THR A 117 -18.88 -13.58 -7.70
CA THR A 117 -19.00 -14.99 -7.30
C THR A 117 -20.18 -15.22 -6.36
N ILE A 118 -20.47 -14.29 -5.43
CA ILE A 118 -21.60 -14.40 -4.48
C ILE A 118 -22.95 -14.15 -5.17
N THR A 119 -23.00 -13.33 -6.23
CA THR A 119 -24.22 -13.23 -7.07
C THR A 119 -24.49 -14.50 -7.89
N PHE A 120 -23.50 -15.40 -8.01
CA PHE A 120 -23.66 -16.71 -8.62
C PHE A 120 -23.88 -17.78 -7.54
N THR A 121 -25.14 -18.05 -7.22
CA THR A 121 -25.60 -19.22 -6.45
C THR A 121 -25.08 -20.55 -7.05
N PRO A 122 -25.01 -21.65 -6.26
CA PRO A 122 -23.92 -22.64 -6.25
C PRO A 122 -23.85 -23.61 -7.44
N ILE A 123 -24.68 -23.44 -8.47
CA ILE A 123 -24.81 -24.40 -9.56
C ILE A 123 -23.74 -24.20 -10.65
N LYS A 124 -23.08 -23.02 -10.71
CA LYS A 124 -22.20 -22.66 -11.84
C LYS A 124 -20.69 -22.68 -11.56
N LEU A 125 -20.24 -22.93 -10.32
CA LEU A 125 -18.81 -22.96 -10.01
C LEU A 125 -18.06 -24.07 -10.81
N VAL A 126 -18.73 -25.20 -11.04
CA VAL A 126 -18.19 -26.34 -11.80
C VAL A 126 -18.05 -26.01 -13.29
N ASP A 127 -18.92 -25.16 -13.84
CA ASP A 127 -18.85 -24.72 -15.23
C ASP A 127 -17.84 -23.58 -15.43
N PHE A 128 -17.66 -22.73 -14.41
CA PHE A 128 -16.73 -21.61 -14.44
C PHE A 128 -15.26 -22.05 -14.40
N VAL A 129 -14.96 -23.17 -13.73
CA VAL A 129 -13.62 -23.78 -13.74
C VAL A 129 -13.32 -24.45 -15.09
N LYS A 130 -14.35 -24.91 -15.83
CA LYS A 130 -14.20 -25.56 -17.13
C LYS A 130 -14.06 -24.59 -18.31
N LEU A 131 -14.61 -23.39 -18.21
CA LEU A 131 -14.49 -22.36 -19.23
C LEU A 131 -13.29 -21.46 -18.90
N GLY A 132 -12.18 -21.66 -19.62
CA GLY A 132 -10.89 -20.94 -19.47
C GLY A 132 -10.95 -19.41 -19.61
N PHE A 133 -11.63 -18.74 -18.68
CA PHE A 133 -11.82 -17.29 -18.63
C PHE A 133 -10.52 -16.53 -18.31
N PHE A 134 -9.52 -17.22 -17.77
CA PHE A 134 -8.18 -16.67 -17.54
C PHE A 134 -7.47 -16.26 -18.83
N SER A 135 -7.79 -16.85 -19.99
CA SER A 135 -7.12 -16.50 -21.26
C SER A 135 -7.62 -15.17 -21.87
N ARG A 136 -8.88 -14.78 -21.62
CA ARG A 136 -9.47 -13.57 -22.21
C ARG A 136 -9.14 -12.29 -21.45
N ILE A 137 -8.93 -12.38 -20.13
CA ILE A 137 -8.57 -11.23 -19.28
C ILE A 137 -7.11 -10.80 -19.51
N TRP A 138 -6.22 -11.71 -19.92
CA TRP A 138 -4.82 -11.39 -20.18
C TRP A 138 -4.60 -10.64 -21.51
N CYS A 139 -5.36 -10.93 -22.57
CA CYS A 139 -5.15 -10.28 -23.87
C CYS A 139 -5.67 -8.83 -23.95
N ILE A 140 -6.63 -8.41 -23.11
CA ILE A 140 -7.21 -7.06 -23.17
C ILE A 140 -6.38 -6.04 -22.35
N ASN A 141 -5.50 -6.51 -21.46
CA ASN A 141 -4.79 -5.64 -20.52
C ASN A 141 -3.40 -5.18 -20.96
N SER A 142 -2.84 -5.65 -22.09
CA SER A 142 -1.48 -5.27 -22.51
C SER A 142 -1.40 -3.82 -23.00
N GLU A 143 -2.41 -3.32 -23.71
CA GLU A 143 -2.43 -1.93 -24.22
C GLU A 143 -2.74 -0.91 -23.10
N ILE A 144 -3.63 -1.25 -22.18
CA ILE A 144 -3.98 -0.41 -21.02
C ILE A 144 -2.80 -0.33 -20.03
N LEU A 145 -2.06 -1.42 -19.85
CA LEU A 145 -0.88 -1.46 -18.98
C LEU A 145 0.24 -0.52 -19.47
N ALA A 146 0.42 -0.38 -20.80
CA ALA A 146 1.41 0.53 -21.37
C ALA A 146 1.07 2.01 -21.12
N SER A 147 -0.21 2.38 -21.25
CA SER A 147 -0.67 3.75 -20.97
C SER A 147 -0.54 4.13 -19.49
N HIS A 148 -0.77 3.19 -18.58
CA HIS A 148 -0.61 3.41 -17.14
C HIS A 148 0.85 3.48 -16.68
N LEU A 149 1.80 2.91 -17.41
CA LEU A 149 3.22 3.04 -17.06
C LEU A 149 3.75 4.46 -17.31
N PHE A 150 3.25 5.15 -18.33
CA PHE A 150 3.62 6.53 -18.63
C PHE A 150 3.08 7.54 -17.61
N GLU A 151 1.87 7.33 -17.09
CA GLU A 151 1.27 8.20 -16.05
C GLU A 151 1.77 7.92 -14.62
N ARG A 152 2.51 6.82 -14.41
CA ARG A 152 2.96 6.34 -13.08
C ARG A 152 4.44 6.63 -12.79
N ALA A 153 5.11 7.38 -13.64
CA ALA A 153 6.46 7.88 -13.38
C ALA A 153 6.46 8.81 -12.16
N PRO A 154 7.27 8.57 -11.11
CA PRO A 154 7.49 9.56 -10.06
C PRO A 154 8.05 10.86 -10.68
N PRO A 155 7.83 12.04 -10.08
CA PRO A 155 8.18 13.33 -10.69
C PRO A 155 9.67 13.49 -11.08
N ALA A 156 10.56 12.64 -10.57
CA ALA A 156 11.97 12.60 -10.97
C ALA A 156 12.21 12.06 -12.40
N SER A 157 11.28 11.29 -12.98
CA SER A 157 11.39 10.76 -14.35
C SER A 157 10.54 11.52 -15.38
N ALA A 158 9.87 12.61 -14.99
CA ALA A 158 9.20 13.54 -15.89
C ALA A 158 10.10 14.75 -16.28
N ALA A 159 11.35 14.75 -15.79
CA ALA A 159 12.33 15.83 -16.00
C ALA A 159 13.60 15.35 -16.74
N ALA A 160 13.52 14.25 -17.48
CA ALA A 160 14.57 13.75 -18.38
C ALA A 160 14.15 13.89 -19.84
#